data_AF-A0A502HLG0-F1
#
_entry.id   AF-A0A502HLG0-F1
#
_cell.length_a   1.000
_cell.length_b   1.000
_cell.length_c   1.000
_cell.angle_alpha   90.00
_cell.angle_beta   90.00
_cell.angle_gamma   90.00
#
_symmetry.space_group_name_H-M   'P 1'
#
loop_
_entity.id
_entity.type
_entity.pdbx_description
1 polymer ?
#
loop_
_entity_poly.entity_id
_entity_poly.type
_entity_poly.pdbx_seq_one_letter_code
_entity_poly.pdbx_strand_id
1 'polypeptide(L)' 'MYSQADLAMELERTLVRGFDVARVSKVAFEIYQEHGLEITASMDRALLTLMAMEEGEEFELTESEFFALISEIKAM' A
#
# COMPACT_ATOMS: atom_id res chain seq x y z
N MET A 1 -6.97 16.62 -0.55
CA MET A 1 -7.66 15.46 0.02
C MET A 1 -7.22 14.27 -0.78
N TYR A 2 -6.23 13.57 -0.24
CA TYR A 2 -5.76 12.30 -0.78
C TYR A 2 -6.89 11.27 -0.72
N SER A 3 -7.18 10.60 -1.84
CA SER A 3 -8.29 9.66 -1.95
C SER A 3 -7.83 8.22 -2.05
N GLN A 4 -8.74 7.27 -1.82
CA GLN A 4 -8.48 5.85 -2.06
C GLN A 4 -8.13 5.54 -3.52
N ALA A 5 -8.62 6.34 -4.47
CA ALA A 5 -8.27 6.20 -5.88
C ALA A 5 -6.82 6.61 -6.16
N ASP A 6 -6.34 7.67 -5.48
CA ASP A 6 -4.94 8.09 -5.55
C ASP A 6 -4.03 7.02 -4.96
N LEU A 7 -4.38 6.50 -3.77
CA LEU A 7 -3.68 5.39 -3.12
C LEU A 7 -3.59 4.17 -4.03
N ALA A 8 -4.72 3.71 -4.56
CA ALA A 8 -4.75 2.53 -5.42
C ALA A 8 -3.90 2.74 -6.69
N MET A 9 -3.98 3.93 -7.30
CA MET A 9 -3.19 4.26 -8.49
C MET A 9 -1.68 4.22 -8.19
N GLU A 10 -1.24 4.74 -7.05
CA GLU A 10 0.17 4.73 -6.67
C GLU A 10 0.70 3.33 -6.36
N LEU A 11 -0.10 2.52 -5.65
CA LEU A 11 0.22 1.12 -5.42
C LEU A 11 0.31 0.32 -6.73
N GLU A 12 -0.59 0.55 -7.68
CA GLU A 12 -0.54 -0.09 -9.00
C GLU A 12 0.71 0.31 -9.80
N ARG A 13 1.18 1.55 -9.66
CA ARG A 13 2.42 2.00 -10.32
C ARG A 13 3.65 1.25 -9.83
N THR A 14 3.66 0.76 -8.59
CA THR A 14 4.78 -0.03 -8.05
C THR A 14 4.98 -1.35 -8.81
N LEU A 15 3.90 -1.92 -9.36
CA LEU A 15 3.86 -3.18 -10.09
C LEU A 15 4.40 -3.09 -11.52
N VAL A 16 4.53 -1.89 -12.09
CA VAL A 16 5.06 -1.70 -13.46
C VAL A 16 6.46 -2.30 -13.62
N ARG A 17 7.20 -2.43 -12.51
CA ARG A 17 8.55 -3.01 -12.44
C ARG A 17 8.57 -4.39 -11.74
N GLY A 18 7.43 -5.07 -11.68
CA GLY A 18 7.23 -6.31 -10.92
C GLY A 18 6.98 -6.06 -9.43
N PHE A 19 6.36 -7.04 -8.77
CA PHE A 19 6.14 -7.05 -7.33
C PHE A 19 7.46 -7.22 -6.58
N ASP A 20 7.73 -6.30 -5.66
CA ASP A 20 8.95 -6.24 -4.86
C ASP A 20 8.61 -5.65 -3.49
N VAL A 21 8.77 -6.47 -2.45
CA VAL A 21 8.35 -6.15 -1.07
C VAL A 21 8.95 -4.83 -0.60
N ALA A 22 10.27 -4.67 -0.76
CA ALA A 22 10.98 -3.48 -0.30
C ALA A 22 10.46 -2.19 -0.99
N ARG A 23 10.21 -2.26 -2.31
CA ARG A 23 9.64 -1.12 -3.03
C ARG A 23 8.22 -0.80 -2.61
N VAL A 24 7.39 -1.82 -2.40
CA VAL A 24 6.00 -1.63 -1.95
C VAL A 24 5.96 -1.00 -0.56
N SER A 25 6.73 -1.53 0.39
CA SER A 25 6.88 -0.97 1.74
C SER A 25 7.34 0.49 1.70
N LYS A 26 8.39 0.78 0.92
CA LYS A 26 8.91 2.14 0.77
C LYS A 26 7.88 3.12 0.21
N VAL A 27 7.14 2.75 -0.82
CA VAL A 27 6.09 3.61 -1.40
C VAL A 27 4.95 3.82 -0.39
N ALA A 28 4.55 2.78 0.35
CA ALA A 28 3.56 2.92 1.41
C ALA A 28 4.03 3.89 2.50
N PHE A 29 5.31 3.82 2.91
CA PHE A 29 5.89 4.76 3.86
C PHE A 29 5.90 6.21 3.33
N GLU A 30 6.27 6.42 2.05
CA GLU A 30 6.26 7.74 1.42
C GLU A 30 4.86 8.35 1.40
N ILE A 31 3.85 7.59 0.97
CA ILE A 31 2.43 8.02 1.00
C ILE A 31 1.98 8.35 2.42
N TYR A 32 2.34 7.52 3.40
CA TYR A 32 1.99 7.75 4.80
C TYR A 32 2.56 9.05 5.35
N GLN A 33 3.83 9.36 5.04
CA GLN A 33 4.47 10.61 5.47
C GLN A 33 3.87 11.83 4.79
N GLU A 34 3.56 11.74 3.49
CA GLU A 34 3.04 12.87 2.71
C GLU A 34 1.57 13.16 3.00
N HIS A 35 0.76 12.12 3.22
CA HIS A 35 -0.70 12.22 3.28
C HIS A 35 -1.34 11.73 4.58
N GLY A 36 -0.55 11.40 5.61
CA GLY A 36 -1.05 10.79 6.86
C GLY A 36 -2.15 11.55 7.59
N LEU A 37 -2.26 12.88 7.40
CA LEU A 37 -3.35 13.69 7.98
C LEU A 37 -4.64 13.68 7.14
N GLU A 38 -4.58 13.21 5.90
CA GLU A 38 -5.67 13.21 4.93
C GLU A 38 -6.29 11.82 4.70
N ILE A 39 -5.58 10.75 5.08
CA ILE A 39 -6.03 9.37 4.88
C ILE A 39 -7.11 8.95 5.87
N THR A 40 -7.98 8.04 5.42
CA THR A 40 -8.98 7.40 6.30
C THR A 40 -8.35 6.30 7.15
N ALA A 41 -9.06 5.83 8.18
CA ALA A 41 -8.60 4.72 9.01
C ALA A 41 -8.40 3.41 8.22
N SER A 42 -9.14 3.18 7.14
CA SER A 42 -8.98 2.00 6.29
C SER A 42 -7.73 2.10 5.40
N MET A 43 -7.44 3.30 4.88
CA MET A 43 -6.21 3.59 4.14
C MET A 43 -4.98 3.50 5.06
N ASP A 44 -5.05 4.06 6.26
CA ASP A 44 -4.01 3.96 7.29
C ASP A 44 -3.66 2.50 7.58
N ARG A 45 -4.66 1.66 7.82
CA ARG A 45 -4.44 0.23 8.04
C ARG A 45 -3.77 -0.47 6.86
N ALA A 46 -4.20 -0.17 5.63
CA ALA A 46 -3.59 -0.75 4.45
C ALA A 46 -2.12 -0.35 4.31
N LEU A 47 -1.80 0.93 4.51
CA LEU A 47 -0.43 1.44 4.46
C LEU A 47 0.46 0.81 5.55
N LEU A 48 -0.05 0.69 6.78
CA LEU A 48 0.68 0.03 7.87
C LEU A 48 0.97 -1.45 7.58
N THR A 49 0.02 -2.17 6.99
CA THR A 49 0.26 -3.55 6.54
C THR A 49 1.38 -3.63 5.52
N LEU A 50 1.39 -2.72 4.53
CA LEU A 50 2.41 -2.70 3.49
C LEU A 50 3.80 -2.33 4.02
N MET A 51 3.86 -1.37 4.94
CA MET A 51 5.12 -1.00 5.62
C MET A 51 5.69 -2.14 6.45
N ALA A 52 4.83 -2.93 7.11
CA ALA A 52 5.27 -4.05 7.93
C ALA A 52 5.92 -5.18 7.12
N MET A 53 5.72 -5.23 5.79
CA MET A 53 6.30 -6.28 4.94
C MET A 53 7.84 -6.28 4.95
N GLU A 54 8.50 -5.15 5.24
CA GLU A 54 9.95 -5.10 5.37
C GLU A 54 10.48 -5.60 6.74
N GLU A 55 9.61 -5.82 7.73
CA GLU A 55 10.02 -6.27 9.07
C GLU A 55 10.36 -7.77 9.09
N GLY A 56 9.82 -8.57 8.15
CA GLY A 56 10.11 -10.00 8.04
C GLY A 56 9.16 -10.75 7.09
N GLU A 57 9.60 -11.94 6.65
CA GLU A 57 8.85 -12.83 5.75
C GLU A 57 7.45 -13.18 6.27
N GLU A 58 7.23 -13.16 7.59
CA GLU A 58 5.94 -13.42 8.22
C GLU A 58 4.88 -12.33 7.97
N PHE A 59 5.32 -11.15 7.54
CA PHE A 59 4.47 -10.01 7.20
C PHE A 59 4.35 -9.78 5.69
N GLU A 60 5.17 -10.47 4.90
CA GLU A 60 5.18 -10.32 3.45
C GLU A 60 3.86 -10.80 2.84
N LEU A 61 3.21 -9.90 2.11
CA LEU A 61 2.12 -10.28 1.23
C LEU A 61 2.67 -10.97 -0.02
N THR A 62 1.96 -11.99 -0.48
CA THR A 62 2.12 -12.48 -1.85
C THR A 62 1.63 -11.44 -2.85
N GLU A 63 2.09 -11.52 -4.11
CA GLU A 63 1.62 -10.66 -5.18
C GLU A 63 0.08 -10.72 -5.34
N SER A 64 -0.52 -11.90 -5.18
CA SER A 64 -1.98 -12.06 -5.21
C SER A 64 -2.69 -11.35 -4.06
N GLU A 65 -2.14 -11.41 -2.84
CA GLU A 65 -2.71 -10.71 -1.68
C GLU A 65 -2.58 -9.20 -1.84
N PHE A 66 -1.49 -8.73 -2.43
CA PHE A 66 -1.32 -7.33 -2.78
C PHE A 66 -2.36 -6.84 -3.80
N PHE A 67 -2.63 -7.62 -4.85
CA PHE A 67 -3.72 -7.31 -5.79
C PHE A 67 -5.10 -7.31 -5.13
N ALA A 68 -5.34 -8.23 -4.19
CA ALA A 68 -6.58 -8.25 -3.41
C ALA A 68 -6.72 -6.98 -2.57
N LEU A 69 -5.64 -6.55 -1.89
CA LEU A 69 -5.61 -5.33 -1.10
C LEU A 69 -5.91 -4.08 -1.95
N ILE A 70 -5.31 -3.97 -3.15
CA ILE A 70 -5.61 -2.87 -4.09
C ILE A 70 -7.10 -2.87 -4.46
N SER A 71 -7.67 -4.05 -4.68
CA SER A 71 -9.09 -4.20 -5.02
C SER A 71 -10.00 -3.77 -3.85
N GLU A 72 -9.61 -4.10 -2.62
CA GLU A 72 -10.31 -3.65 -1.41
C GLU A 72 -10.25 -2.13 -1.26
N ILE A 73 -9.08 -1.51 -1.45
CA ILE A 73 -8.90 -0.05 -1.39
C ILE A 73 -9.83 0.66 -2.38
N LYS A 74 -9.97 0.13 -3.60
CA LYS A 74 -10.87 0.71 -4.62
C LYS A 74 -12.35 0.63 -4.23
N ALA A 75 -12.73 -0.30 -3.35
CA ALA A 75 -14.11 -0.56 -2.96
C ALA A 75 -14.52 0.13 -1.63
N MET A 76 -13.63 0.91 -1.01
CA MET A 76 -13.88 1.62 0.26
C MET A 76 -14.89 2.77 0.16
#